data_AF-A0A816GF79-F1
#
_entry.id   AF-A0A816GF79-F1
#
_cell.length_a   1.000
_cell.length_b   1.000
_cell.length_c   1.000
_cell.angle_alpha   90.00
_cell.angle_beta   90.00
_cell.angle_gamma   90.00
#
_symmetry.space_group_name_H-M   'P 1'
#
loop_
_entity.id
_entity.type
_entity.pdbx_description
1 polymer ?
#
loop_
_entity_poly.entity_id
_entity_poly.type
_entity_poly.pdbx_seq_one_letter_code
_entity_poly.pdbx_strand_id
1 'polypeptide(L)' 'MLNRDYVNGLIHADDAFTFLRCNRSSPAFWEMKKKELLAMFRQLGCPTIFLTLSAAETKWPELIVILTRVLENK' A
#
# COMPACT_ATOMS: atom_id res chain seq x y z
N MET A 1 -6.07 30.28 -12.81
CA MET A 1 -7.16 29.31 -12.55
C MET A 1 -6.87 28.06 -13.37
N LEU A 2 -7.08 26.86 -12.81
CA LEU A 2 -6.97 25.60 -13.56
C LEU A 2 -7.99 25.57 -14.71
N ASN A 3 -7.54 25.18 -15.91
CA ASN A 3 -8.43 24.98 -17.06
C ASN A 3 -9.31 23.74 -16.80
N ARG A 4 -10.62 23.95 -16.67
CA ARG A 4 -11.57 22.89 -16.32
C ARG A 4 -11.71 21.84 -17.42
N ASP A 5 -11.68 22.25 -18.69
CA ASP A 5 -11.84 21.34 -19.82
C ASP A 5 -10.65 20.39 -19.92
N TYR A 6 -9.45 20.90 -19.67
CA TYR A 6 -8.23 20.09 -19.60
C TYR A 6 -8.28 19.09 -18.44
N VAL A 7 -8.66 19.55 -17.24
CA VAL A 7 -8.81 18.66 -16.08
C VAL A 7 -9.87 17.59 -16.33
N ASN A 8 -10.99 17.95 -16.98
CA ASN A 8 -12.05 17.00 -17.31
C ASN A 8 -11.57 15.95 -18.33
N GLY A 9 -10.77 16.36 -19.32
CA GLY A 9 -10.11 15.44 -20.26
C GLY A 9 -9.24 14.41 -19.54
N LEU A 10 -8.42 14.85 -18.58
CA LEU A 10 -7.55 13.95 -17.79
C LEU A 10 -8.33 12.95 -16.94
N ILE A 11 -9.51 13.34 -16.44
CA ILE A 11 -10.38 12.45 -15.66
C ILE A 11 -11.01 11.41 -16.59
N HIS A 12 -11.54 11.83 -17.74
CA HIS A 12 -12.18 10.93 -18.70
C HIS A 12 -11.21 9.93 -19.34
N ALA A 13 -9.94 10.31 -19.51
CA ALA A 13 -8.90 9.45 -20.04
C ALA A 13 -8.22 8.57 -18.97
N ASP A 14 -8.57 8.71 -17.68
CA ASP A 14 -7.88 8.09 -16.55
C ASP A 14 -6.37 8.41 -16.46
N ASP A 15 -5.89 9.41 -17.21
CA ASP A 15 -4.50 9.84 -17.23
C ASP A 15 -4.05 10.32 -15.85
N ALA A 16 -4.91 11.07 -15.16
CA ALA A 16 -4.64 11.54 -13.81
C ALA A 16 -4.51 10.36 -12.82
N PHE A 17 -5.35 9.34 -12.95
CA PHE A 17 -5.28 8.14 -12.10
C PHE A 17 -3.99 7.35 -12.38
N THR A 18 -3.66 7.18 -13.66
CA THR A 18 -2.46 6.46 -14.13
C THR A 18 -1.17 7.13 -13.70
N PHE A 19 -1.15 8.46 -13.65
CA PHE A 19 -0.02 9.20 -13.09
C PHE A 19 0.03 9.06 -11.55
N LEU A 20 -1.10 9.31 -10.87
CA LEU A 20 -1.14 9.37 -9.42
C LEU A 20 -0.91 8.02 -8.75
N ARG A 21 -1.25 6.89 -9.38
CA ARG A 21 -0.95 5.55 -8.83
C ARG A 21 0.54 5.30 -8.59
N CYS A 22 1.46 6.09 -9.17
CA CYS A 22 2.89 5.97 -8.90
C CYS A 22 3.29 6.65 -7.57
N ASN A 23 2.49 7.61 -7.08
CA ASN A 23 2.74 8.31 -5.82
C ASN A 23 2.07 7.57 -4.66
N ARG A 24 2.87 7.03 -3.72
CA ARG A 24 2.37 6.28 -2.55
C ARG A 24 1.46 7.08 -1.63
N SER A 25 1.57 8.41 -1.65
CA SER A 25 0.72 9.28 -0.84
C SER A 25 -0.61 9.62 -1.54
N SER A 26 -0.82 9.19 -2.79
CA SER A 26 -2.03 9.51 -3.53
C SER A 26 -3.18 8.56 -3.21
N PRO A 27 -4.44 9.03 -3.30
CA PRO A 27 -5.61 8.16 -3.20
C PRO A 27 -5.63 7.05 -4.27
N ALA A 28 -5.16 7.35 -5.49
CA ALA A 28 -5.13 6.39 -6.60
C ALA A 28 -4.23 5.17 -6.32
N PHE A 29 -3.09 5.39 -5.66
CA PHE A 29 -2.21 4.30 -5.23
C PHE A 29 -2.90 3.39 -4.21
N TRP A 30 -3.54 3.98 -3.19
CA TRP A 30 -4.22 3.20 -2.15
C TRP A 30 -5.44 2.45 -2.67
N GLU A 31 -6.17 3.03 -3.63
CA GLU A 31 -7.27 2.34 -4.30
C GLU A 31 -6.79 1.10 -5.06
N MET A 32 -5.70 1.24 -5.83
CA MET A 32 -5.05 0.12 -6.52
C MET A 32 -4.62 -0.97 -5.54
N LYS A 33 -3.92 -0.62 -4.46
CA LYS A 33 -3.47 -1.59 -3.45
C LYS A 33 -4.61 -2.29 -2.72
N LYS A 34 -5.70 -1.58 -2.43
CA LYS A 34 -6.91 -2.19 -1.89
C LYS A 34 -7.50 -3.22 -2.87
N LYS A 35 -7.58 -2.90 -4.16
CA LYS A 35 -8.09 -3.82 -5.19
C LYS A 35 -7.22 -5.06 -5.32
N GLU A 36 -5.88 -4.90 -5.30
CA GLU A 36 -4.93 -6.02 -5.29
C GLU A 36 -5.15 -6.94 -4.08
N LEU A 37 -5.26 -6.38 -2.87
CA LEU A 37 -5.47 -7.14 -1.63
C LEU A 37 -6.79 -7.94 -1.66
N LEU A 38 -7.88 -7.33 -2.14
CA LEU A 38 -9.14 -8.03 -2.32
C LEU A 38 -9.06 -9.13 -3.39
N ALA A 39 -8.27 -8.94 -4.44
CA ALA A 39 -8.02 -9.97 -5.44
C ALA A 39 -7.23 -11.15 -4.84
N MET A 40 -6.22 -10.87 -4.02
CA MET A 40 -5.47 -11.89 -3.29
C MET A 40 -6.39 -12.73 -2.39
N PHE A 41 -7.30 -12.11 -1.63
CA PHE A 41 -8.25 -12.88 -0.81
C PHE A 41 -9.15 -13.81 -1.64
N ARG A 42 -9.55 -13.39 -2.85
CA ARG A 42 -10.38 -14.22 -3.74
C ARG A 42 -9.59 -15.37 -4.37
N GLN A 43 -8.31 -15.15 -4.68
CA GLN A 43 -7.47 -16.14 -5.38
C GLN A 43 -6.76 -17.10 -4.43
N LEU A 44 -6.22 -16.60 -3.33
CA LEU A 44 -5.41 -17.36 -2.37
C LEU A 44 -6.21 -17.84 -1.16
N GLY A 45 -7.39 -17.24 -0.91
CA GLY A 45 -8.20 -17.52 0.26
C GLY A 45 -7.82 -16.68 1.48
N CYS A 46 -8.19 -17.17 2.66
CA CYS A 46 -7.94 -16.48 3.92
C CYS A 46 -6.43 -16.45 4.24
N PRO A 47 -5.86 -15.30 4.61
CA PRO A 47 -4.45 -15.24 4.99
C PRO A 47 -4.21 -16.04 6.27
N THR A 48 -3.18 -16.89 6.27
CA THR A 48 -2.79 -17.67 7.46
C THR A 48 -2.23 -16.77 8.57
N ILE A 49 -1.57 -15.68 8.20
CA ILE A 49 -0.96 -14.73 9.13
C ILE A 49 -1.42 -13.32 8.76
N PHE A 50 -1.99 -12.61 9.72
CA PHE A 50 -2.31 -11.19 9.62
C PHE A 50 -1.46 -10.43 10.63
N LEU A 51 -0.66 -9.48 10.15
CA LEU A 51 0.24 -8.70 10.99
C LEU A 51 0.07 -7.21 10.65
N THR A 52 -0.25 -6.41 11.67
CA THR A 52 -0.26 -4.95 11.57
C THR A 52 1.01 -4.41 12.21
N LEU A 53 1.83 -3.73 11.41
CA LEU A 53 3.02 -3.03 11.88
C LEU A 53 2.81 -1.53 11.75
N SER A 54 3.29 -0.80 12.73
CA SER A 54 3.32 0.65 12.78
C SER A 54 4.77 1.14 12.94
N ALA A 55 4.94 2.44 13.18
CA ALA A 55 6.25 2.98 13.53
C ALA A 55 6.62 2.67 15.00
N ALA A 56 5.66 2.30 15.85
CA ALA A 56 5.90 2.06 17.26
C ALA A 56 6.77 0.82 17.52
N GLU A 57 6.74 -0.18 16.63
CA GLU A 57 7.51 -1.41 16.72
C GLU A 57 9.02 -1.13 16.67
N THR A 58 9.45 -0.03 16.06
CA THR A 58 10.85 0.42 16.07
C THR A 58 11.34 0.85 17.46
N LYS A 59 10.41 1.14 18.39
CA LYS A 59 10.70 1.51 19.77
C LYS A 59 10.56 0.33 20.74
N TRP A 60 10.37 -0.88 20.22
CA TRP A 60 10.23 -2.09 21.01
C TRP A 60 11.54 -2.91 20.96
N PRO A 61 12.50 -2.67 21.87
CA PRO A 61 13.84 -3.26 21.78
C PRO A 61 13.82 -4.78 21.89
N GLU A 62 12.91 -5.38 22.67
CA GLU A 62 12.76 -6.82 22.78
C GLU A 62 12.35 -7.44 21.45
N LEU A 63 11.40 -6.82 20.74
CA LEU A 63 11.00 -7.26 19.41
C LEU A 63 12.19 -7.21 18.45
N ILE A 64 12.98 -6.13 18.48
CA ILE A 64 14.17 -6.00 17.63
C ILE A 64 15.19 -7.11 17.94
N VAL A 65 15.47 -7.39 19.22
CA VAL A 65 16.38 -8.48 19.62
C VAL A 65 15.88 -9.83 19.13
N ILE A 66 14.58 -10.11 19.27
CA ILE A 66 13.97 -11.37 18.79
C ILE A 66 14.12 -11.47 17.27
N LEU A 67 13.77 -10.43 16.53
CA LEU A 67 13.87 -10.41 15.07
C LEU A 67 15.32 -10.58 14.60
N THR A 68 16.29 -9.97 15.28
CA THR A 68 17.72 -10.14 14.98
C THR A 68 18.18 -11.58 15.21
N ARG A 69 17.74 -12.22 16.30
CA ARG A 69 18.06 -13.65 16.55
C ARG A 69 17.50 -14.57 15.48
N VAL A 70 16.23 -14.35 15.11
CA VAL A 70 15.58 -15.10 14.02
C VAL A 70 16.32 -14.91 12.70
N LEU A 71 16.74 -13.68 12.38
CA LEU A 71 17.51 -13.38 11.17
C LEU A 71 18.87 -14.08 11.14
N GLU A 72 19.54 -14.16 12.29
CA GLU A 72 20.85 -14.81 12.44
C GLU A 72 20.78 -16.35 12.51
N ASN A 73 19.58 -16.95 12.51
CA ASN A 73 19.36 -18.38 12.76
C ASN A 73 20.07 -18.89 14.03
N LYS A 74 20.09 -18.08 15.08
CA LYS A 74 20.65 -18.42 16.40
C LYS A 74 19.56 -18.58 17.46
#